data_AF-A0A7S4A1X3-F1
#
_entry.id   AF-A0A7S4A1X3-F1
#
_cell.length_a   1.000
_cell.length_b   1.000
_cell.length_c   1.000
_cell.angle_alpha   90.00
_cell.angle_beta   90.00
_cell.angle_gamma   90.00
#
_symmetry.space_group_name_H-M   'P 1'
#
loop_
_entity.id
_entity.type
_entity.pdbx_description
1 polymer ?
#
loop_
_entity_poly.entity_id
_entity_poly.type
_entity_poly.pdbx_seq_one_letter_code
_entity_poly.pdbx_strand_id
1 'polypeptide(L)'
;MGTKIAASPALPRWRCSRVICLLLAVDPTAAASARGLVAPPLNGTDVVVSLMPPGTTRATPRAPAVARDRRLTDYAETDKMLASDGAASDWFGVSVAAAGDLVALGAPRHKTYAGAVYVFRTSDGGVTYGQVAKVAHPAIADGACAATCFEYSCDTLFNSGYACATLEGTYGCDCSGCSCGAGYLFGWSVALAGDRLVVGAGCPPWWIMGVCDYANAAIVFRTADNGASWTHLATLTAADAGPDTRFGSAVAAAGTVVAVGAPHDDGGGGLQSGAVYLFATSDNGATWAQTAKLKATDAAAYDMFGISVATDGATVVTGAYGDGNAGSDGQNNPVGAVGAVYVFRASDGAQL
;
A
#
# COMPACT_ATOMS: atom_id res chain seq x y z
N MET A 1 15.48 -34.86 -71.76
CA MET A 1 14.40 -35.08 -70.77
C MET A 1 14.64 -34.12 -69.62
N GLY A 2 13.84 -33.07 -69.53
CA GLY A 2 14.02 -32.01 -68.55
C GLY A 2 13.05 -32.16 -67.39
N THR A 3 13.50 -31.78 -66.20
CA THR A 3 12.65 -31.31 -65.10
C THR A 3 13.41 -30.20 -64.36
N LYS A 4 13.06 -28.95 -64.69
CA LYS A 4 13.21 -27.78 -63.82
C LYS A 4 12.08 -27.84 -62.80
N ILE A 5 12.39 -27.80 -61.51
CA ILE A 5 11.41 -27.55 -60.45
C ILE A 5 11.20 -26.02 -60.41
N ALA A 6 10.00 -25.60 -60.82
CA ALA A 6 9.56 -24.22 -60.82
C ALA A 6 8.96 -23.83 -59.46
N ALA A 7 8.99 -22.52 -59.21
CA ALA A 7 8.54 -21.84 -58.00
C ALA A 7 7.16 -22.30 -57.49
N SER A 8 7.07 -22.50 -56.17
CA SER A 8 5.81 -22.70 -55.47
C SER A 8 4.88 -21.49 -55.65
N PRO A 9 3.60 -21.71 -55.95
CA PRO A 9 2.62 -20.64 -56.16
C PRO A 9 2.32 -19.90 -54.86
N ALA A 10 2.14 -18.59 -55.00
CA ALA A 10 1.75 -17.66 -53.96
C ALA A 10 0.50 -18.15 -53.19
N LEU A 11 0.60 -18.17 -51.86
CA LEU A 11 -0.56 -18.29 -50.98
C LEU A 11 -1.47 -17.06 -51.18
N PRO A 12 -2.80 -17.23 -51.21
CA PRO A 12 -3.74 -16.15 -51.47
C PRO A 12 -3.63 -15.04 -50.41
N ARG A 13 -3.58 -13.79 -50.88
CA ARG A 13 -3.64 -12.59 -50.03
C ARG A 13 -4.96 -12.60 -49.25
N TRP A 14 -4.87 -12.73 -47.93
CA TRP A 14 -6.00 -12.57 -47.03
C TRP A 14 -6.43 -11.10 -46.98
N ARG A 15 -7.57 -10.79 -47.57
CA ARG A 15 -8.38 -9.63 -47.19
C ARG A 15 -9.77 -10.13 -46.84
N CYS A 16 -9.98 -10.45 -45.57
CA CYS A 16 -11.32 -10.61 -45.02
C CYS A 16 -11.50 -9.67 -43.84
N SER A 17 -12.29 -8.62 -44.07
CA SER A 17 -13.00 -7.89 -43.03
C SER A 17 -14.08 -8.80 -42.46
N ARG A 18 -14.09 -8.91 -41.13
CA ARG A 18 -15.21 -9.29 -40.25
C ARG A 18 -16.33 -10.14 -40.88
N VAL A 19 -16.31 -11.45 -40.61
CA VAL A 19 -17.43 -12.30 -40.13
C VAL A 19 -16.89 -13.74 -40.04
N ILE A 20 -17.22 -14.42 -38.93
CA ILE A 20 -16.79 -15.76 -38.51
C ILE A 20 -16.98 -16.81 -39.63
N CYS A 21 -15.90 -17.49 -40.04
CA CYS A 21 -15.99 -18.75 -40.78
C CYS A 21 -16.10 -19.90 -39.78
N LEU A 22 -17.30 -20.48 -39.65
CA LEU A 22 -17.54 -21.73 -38.94
C LEU A 22 -17.10 -22.89 -39.85
N LEU A 23 -16.09 -23.66 -39.43
CA LEU A 23 -15.72 -24.92 -40.07
C LEU A 23 -16.69 -26.02 -39.62
N LEU A 24 -17.62 -26.42 -40.50
CA LEU A 24 -18.34 -27.68 -40.39
C LEU A 24 -17.55 -28.74 -41.16
N ALA A 25 -16.80 -29.59 -40.46
CA ALA A 25 -16.33 -30.86 -41.00
C ALA A 25 -17.47 -31.88 -40.82
N VAL A 26 -18.07 -32.32 -41.92
CA VAL A 26 -19.03 -33.44 -41.93
C VAL A 26 -18.31 -34.64 -42.55
N ASP A 27 -18.00 -35.64 -41.73
CA ASP A 27 -17.47 -36.94 -42.16
C ASP A 27 -18.65 -37.86 -42.56
N PRO A 28 -18.74 -38.36 -43.81
CA PRO A 28 -19.94 -39.05 -44.30
C PRO A 28 -19.91 -40.59 -44.16
N THR A 29 -19.33 -41.19 -43.10
CA THR A 29 -19.23 -42.67 -43.01
C THR A 29 -19.59 -43.36 -41.68
N ALA A 30 -20.50 -42.80 -40.87
CA ALA A 30 -21.01 -43.53 -39.69
C ALA A 30 -22.54 -43.49 -39.57
N ALA A 31 -23.20 -44.48 -40.18
CA ALA A 31 -24.59 -44.83 -39.90
C ALA A 31 -24.65 -46.28 -39.38
N ALA A 32 -24.81 -46.46 -38.06
CA ALA A 32 -25.46 -47.63 -37.45
C ALA A 32 -25.61 -47.47 -35.92
N SER A 33 -26.86 -47.49 -35.46
CA SER A 33 -27.34 -47.83 -34.11
C SER A 33 -26.66 -47.22 -32.87
N ALA A 34 -27.28 -46.18 -32.30
CA ALA A 34 -27.42 -46.06 -30.85
C ALA A 34 -28.69 -45.27 -30.52
N ARG A 35 -29.66 -45.96 -29.92
CA ARG A 35 -30.90 -45.39 -29.38
C ARG A 35 -30.59 -44.58 -28.13
N GLY A 36 -31.27 -43.43 -28.03
CA GLY A 36 -31.66 -42.83 -26.76
C GLY A 36 -30.58 -42.05 -26.04
N LEU A 37 -30.53 -40.74 -26.27
CA LEU A 37 -30.25 -39.75 -25.23
C LEU A 37 -30.98 -38.45 -25.59
N VAL A 38 -32.01 -38.17 -24.81
CA VAL A 38 -32.81 -36.95 -24.81
C VAL A 38 -31.97 -35.86 -24.14
N ALA A 39 -31.79 -34.71 -24.80
CA ALA A 39 -31.24 -33.50 -24.20
C ALA A 39 -32.35 -32.43 -24.09
N PRO A 40 -32.36 -31.59 -23.02
CA PRO A 40 -33.48 -30.73 -22.66
C PRO A 40 -33.61 -29.47 -23.56
N PRO A 41 -34.77 -28.78 -23.55
CA PRO A 41 -34.98 -27.61 -24.40
C PRO A 41 -34.18 -26.41 -23.89
N LEU A 42 -33.37 -25.82 -24.78
CA LEU A 42 -32.73 -24.53 -24.53
C LEU A 42 -33.72 -23.41 -24.82
N ASN A 43 -34.00 -22.62 -23.79
CA ASN A 43 -34.77 -21.39 -23.84
C ASN A 43 -34.11 -20.34 -24.76
N GLY A 44 -34.89 -19.83 -25.71
CA GLY A 44 -34.95 -18.40 -26.05
C GLY A 44 -33.83 -17.80 -26.89
N THR A 45 -33.93 -17.92 -28.22
CA THR A 45 -33.70 -16.79 -29.15
C THR A 45 -34.57 -16.99 -30.38
N ASP A 46 -35.68 -16.25 -30.47
CA ASP A 46 -36.46 -16.12 -31.70
C ASP A 46 -35.66 -15.31 -32.72
N VAL A 47 -35.37 -15.90 -33.88
CA VAL A 47 -34.91 -15.16 -35.06
C VAL A 47 -36.15 -14.70 -35.82
N VAL A 48 -36.62 -13.48 -35.54
CA VAL A 48 -37.63 -12.83 -36.37
C VAL A 48 -36.95 -12.33 -37.65
N VAL A 49 -37.16 -13.01 -38.77
CA VAL A 49 -36.79 -12.50 -40.10
C VAL A 49 -37.86 -11.48 -40.52
N SER A 50 -37.60 -10.20 -40.28
CA SER A 50 -38.45 -9.11 -40.76
C SER A 50 -37.91 -8.57 -42.09
N LEU A 51 -38.71 -8.71 -43.15
CA LEU A 51 -38.45 -8.09 -44.45
C LEU A 51 -38.80 -6.59 -44.34
N MET A 52 -37.78 -5.71 -44.32
CA MET A 52 -38.00 -4.25 -44.35
C MET A 52 -38.01 -3.72 -45.80
N PRO A 53 -38.85 -2.72 -46.13
CA PRO A 53 -38.78 -1.99 -47.39
C PRO A 53 -37.57 -1.02 -47.40
N PRO A 54 -37.11 -0.58 -48.59
CA PRO A 54 -35.92 0.27 -48.70
C PRO A 54 -36.25 1.70 -48.24
N GLY A 55 -35.57 2.21 -47.22
CA GLY A 55 -35.62 3.65 -46.90
C GLY A 55 -35.29 4.13 -45.49
N THR A 56 -34.93 3.28 -44.52
CA THR A 56 -34.65 3.74 -43.14
C THR A 56 -33.18 3.56 -42.75
N THR A 57 -32.45 4.66 -42.61
CA THR A 57 -31.09 4.67 -42.04
C THR A 57 -31.19 4.47 -40.53
N ARG A 58 -30.99 3.23 -40.06
CA ARG A 58 -30.86 2.92 -38.63
C ARG A 58 -29.46 3.29 -38.17
N ALA A 59 -29.36 4.14 -37.15
CA ALA A 59 -28.12 4.39 -36.44
C ALA A 59 -27.57 3.04 -35.94
N THR A 60 -26.36 2.67 -36.39
CA THR A 60 -25.66 1.47 -35.94
C THR A 60 -25.43 1.57 -34.43
N PRO A 61 -25.77 0.53 -33.63
CA PRO A 61 -25.37 0.49 -32.24
C PRO A 61 -23.84 0.60 -32.19
N ARG A 62 -23.33 1.57 -31.43
CA ARG A 62 -21.90 1.68 -31.15
C ARG A 62 -21.48 0.36 -30.50
N ALA A 63 -20.65 -0.42 -31.20
CA ALA A 63 -20.09 -1.64 -30.65
C ALA A 63 -19.45 -1.31 -29.29
N PRO A 64 -19.63 -2.17 -28.26
CA PRO A 64 -18.96 -1.96 -26.99
C PRO A 64 -17.46 -1.84 -27.26
N ALA A 65 -16.83 -0.84 -26.64
CA ALA A 65 -15.39 -0.63 -26.78
C ALA A 65 -14.69 -1.94 -26.41
N VAL A 66 -14.01 -2.55 -27.37
CA VAL A 66 -13.19 -3.73 -27.13
C VAL A 66 -12.11 -3.28 -26.15
N ALA A 67 -12.19 -3.76 -24.91
CA ALA A 67 -11.15 -3.58 -23.90
C ALA A 67 -9.85 -4.05 -24.54
N ARG A 68 -8.92 -3.12 -24.78
CA ARG A 68 -7.60 -3.48 -25.28
C ARG A 68 -6.95 -4.32 -24.19
N ASP A 69 -6.57 -5.54 -24.55
CA ASP A 69 -5.70 -6.39 -23.74
C ASP A 69 -4.49 -5.56 -23.33
N ARG A 70 -4.47 -5.08 -22.07
CA ARG A 70 -3.37 -4.29 -21.51
C ARG A 70 -2.22 -5.27 -21.33
N ARG A 71 -1.45 -5.46 -22.40
CA ARG A 71 -0.24 -6.27 -22.35
C ARG A 71 0.74 -5.57 -21.40
N LEU A 72 0.94 -6.15 -20.22
CA LEU A 72 1.83 -5.66 -19.15
C LEU A 72 3.31 -5.84 -19.52
N THR A 73 3.69 -5.49 -20.74
CA THR A 73 5.08 -5.61 -21.24
C THR A 73 5.71 -4.26 -21.53
N ASP A 74 4.90 -3.20 -21.63
CA ASP A 74 5.34 -1.89 -22.09
C ASP A 74 5.08 -0.87 -20.97
N TYR A 75 6.05 -0.73 -20.07
CA TYR A 75 6.04 0.30 -19.03
C TYR A 75 6.79 1.53 -19.53
N ALA A 76 6.14 2.69 -19.48
CA ALA A 76 6.72 3.98 -19.83
C ALA A 76 6.34 5.00 -18.75
N GLU A 77 7.24 5.96 -18.50
CA GLU A 77 6.93 7.12 -17.67
C GLU A 77 5.89 7.99 -18.37
N THR A 78 4.73 8.19 -17.74
CA THR A 78 3.65 9.03 -18.28
C THR A 78 3.47 10.33 -17.50
N ASP A 79 3.92 10.37 -16.25
CA ASP A 79 3.76 11.51 -15.36
C ASP A 79 4.84 11.54 -14.28
N LYS A 80 5.10 12.73 -13.75
CA LYS A 80 6.00 12.99 -12.64
C LYS A 80 5.32 13.88 -11.61
N MET A 81 4.90 13.26 -10.51
CA MET A 81 4.21 13.95 -9.42
C MET A 81 5.20 14.76 -8.55
N LEU A 82 4.81 15.98 -8.21
CA LEU A 82 5.55 16.88 -7.32
C LEU A 82 4.59 17.44 -6.26
N ALA A 83 5.04 17.60 -5.02
CA ALA A 83 4.29 18.30 -3.99
C ALA A 83 4.02 19.76 -4.38
N SER A 84 2.79 20.23 -4.16
CA SER A 84 2.36 21.61 -4.44
C SER A 84 3.20 22.68 -3.73
N ASP A 85 3.78 22.33 -2.58
CA ASP A 85 4.60 23.21 -1.74
C ASP A 85 5.91 22.52 -1.32
N GLY A 86 6.42 21.63 -2.17
CA GLY A 86 7.64 20.88 -1.89
C GLY A 86 8.85 21.79 -1.66
N ALA A 87 9.54 21.58 -0.54
CA ALA A 87 10.77 22.25 -0.19
C ALA A 87 11.98 21.29 -0.18
N ALA A 88 13.18 21.87 -0.13
CA ALA A 88 14.40 21.11 -0.03
C ALA A 88 14.37 20.21 1.21
N SER A 89 14.76 18.94 1.05
CA SER A 89 14.81 17.96 2.13
C SER A 89 13.46 17.53 2.74
N ASP A 90 12.32 17.87 2.14
CA ASP A 90 10.99 17.40 2.60
C ASP A 90 10.82 15.87 2.49
N TRP A 91 11.67 15.22 1.70
CA TRP A 91 11.66 13.77 1.47
C TRP A 91 10.32 13.28 0.91
N PHE A 92 9.73 14.08 0.02
CA PHE A 92 8.52 13.74 -0.71
C PHE A 92 8.71 12.43 -1.49
N GLY A 93 7.77 11.49 -1.31
CA GLY A 93 7.78 10.19 -1.94
C GLY A 93 8.59 9.12 -1.21
N VAL A 94 9.01 9.35 0.05
CA VAL A 94 9.65 8.31 0.88
C VAL A 94 8.74 7.10 1.07
N SER A 95 7.43 7.34 1.15
CA SER A 95 6.42 6.29 1.19
C SER A 95 5.34 6.52 0.15
N VAL A 96 4.80 5.43 -0.38
CA VAL A 96 3.77 5.44 -1.42
C VAL A 96 2.72 4.38 -1.12
N ALA A 97 1.46 4.74 -1.28
CA ALA A 97 0.33 3.82 -1.31
C ALA A 97 -0.58 4.18 -2.48
N ALA A 98 -1.12 3.18 -3.17
CA ALA A 98 -2.06 3.37 -4.25
C ALA A 98 -3.29 2.48 -4.05
N ALA A 99 -4.47 3.06 -4.24
CA ALA A 99 -5.74 2.33 -4.18
C ALA A 99 -6.72 2.95 -5.17
N GLY A 100 -7.16 2.17 -6.17
CA GLY A 100 -8.05 2.67 -7.21
C GLY A 100 -7.43 3.81 -8.00
N ASP A 101 -8.10 4.96 -8.00
CA ASP A 101 -7.66 6.19 -8.67
C ASP A 101 -6.82 7.12 -7.76
N LEU A 102 -6.58 6.74 -6.50
CA LEU A 102 -5.81 7.51 -5.53
C LEU A 102 -4.38 6.99 -5.36
N VAL A 103 -3.46 7.93 -5.15
CA VAL A 103 -2.09 7.69 -4.71
C VAL A 103 -1.80 8.63 -3.54
N ALA A 104 -1.32 8.10 -2.42
CA ALA A 104 -0.85 8.86 -1.28
C ALA A 104 0.67 8.79 -1.20
N LEU A 105 1.32 9.94 -0.99
CA LEU A 105 2.77 10.09 -0.97
C LEU A 105 3.20 10.79 0.32
N GLY A 106 4.07 10.15 1.09
CA GLY A 106 4.59 10.70 2.34
C GLY A 106 5.77 11.66 2.12
N ALA A 107 5.84 12.71 2.94
CA ALA A 107 6.93 13.67 3.02
C ALA A 107 7.28 13.93 4.49
N PRO A 108 7.93 12.96 5.17
CA PRO A 108 8.09 12.97 6.62
C PRO A 108 8.94 14.12 7.16
N ARG A 109 9.70 14.81 6.31
CA ARG A 109 10.53 15.95 6.72
C ARG A 109 9.93 17.32 6.41
N HIS A 110 8.74 17.34 5.83
CA HIS A 110 8.06 18.60 5.53
C HIS A 110 7.97 19.48 6.79
N LYS A 111 8.37 20.75 6.64
CA LYS A 111 8.38 21.77 7.71
C LYS A 111 9.00 21.29 9.02
N THR A 112 10.28 20.93 8.96
CA THR A 112 11.07 20.57 10.16
C THR A 112 10.51 19.34 10.87
N TYR A 113 10.39 18.22 10.14
CA TYR A 113 9.94 16.92 10.66
C TYR A 113 8.47 16.84 11.13
N ALA A 114 7.68 17.91 10.98
CA ALA A 114 6.25 17.86 11.20
C ALA A 114 5.57 16.84 10.28
N GLY A 115 6.09 16.72 9.05
CA GLY A 115 5.66 15.72 8.08
C GLY A 115 4.33 16.05 7.41
N ALA A 116 4.11 15.46 6.23
CA ALA A 116 2.88 15.61 5.48
C ALA A 116 2.62 14.38 4.59
N VAL A 117 1.36 14.20 4.20
CA VAL A 117 0.97 13.26 3.14
C VAL A 117 0.25 14.02 2.04
N TYR A 118 0.65 13.79 0.81
CA TYR A 118 0.06 14.40 -0.37
C TYR A 118 -0.75 13.34 -1.11
N VAL A 119 -2.01 13.66 -1.41
CA VAL A 119 -2.91 12.73 -2.09
C VAL A 119 -3.13 13.23 -3.50
N PHE A 120 -2.87 12.35 -4.46
CA PHE A 120 -3.03 12.55 -5.87
C PHE A 120 -4.13 11.65 -6.39
N ARG A 121 -4.80 12.12 -7.44
CA ARG A 121 -5.90 11.41 -8.08
C ARG A 121 -5.76 11.44 -9.60
N THR A 122 -6.04 10.31 -10.24
CA THR A 122 -6.13 10.21 -11.70
C THR A 122 -7.58 10.27 -12.17
N SER A 123 -7.80 10.86 -13.35
CA SER A 123 -9.11 10.85 -14.04
C SER A 123 -9.06 10.15 -15.40
N ASP A 124 -7.87 9.74 -15.84
CA ASP A 124 -7.60 9.19 -17.16
C ASP A 124 -7.06 7.75 -17.11
N GLY A 125 -7.32 7.04 -16.00
CA GLY A 125 -6.94 5.63 -15.83
C GLY A 125 -5.46 5.43 -15.52
N GLY A 126 -4.86 6.40 -14.82
CA GLY A 126 -3.49 6.37 -14.31
C GLY A 126 -2.45 6.94 -15.26
N VAL A 127 -2.85 7.73 -16.26
CA VAL A 127 -1.90 8.38 -17.18
C VAL A 127 -1.36 9.67 -16.55
N THR A 128 -2.24 10.48 -15.96
CA THR A 128 -1.88 11.70 -15.22
C THR A 128 -2.52 11.72 -13.83
N TYR A 129 -1.85 12.39 -12.90
CA TYR A 129 -2.21 12.49 -11.50
C TYR A 129 -2.18 13.95 -11.03
N GLY A 130 -3.33 14.48 -10.60
CA GLY A 130 -3.42 15.80 -9.99
C GLY A 130 -3.44 15.70 -8.47
N GLN A 131 -2.71 16.58 -7.78
CA GLN A 131 -2.82 16.66 -6.31
C GLN A 131 -4.21 17.16 -5.92
N VAL A 132 -4.91 16.38 -5.09
CA VAL A 132 -6.28 16.70 -4.62
C VAL A 132 -6.31 17.09 -3.15
N ALA A 133 -5.35 16.64 -2.34
CA ALA A 133 -5.28 17.01 -0.93
C ALA A 133 -3.85 17.01 -0.40
N LYS A 134 -3.67 17.73 0.70
CA LYS A 134 -2.52 17.64 1.58
C LYS A 134 -3.03 17.38 3.00
N VAL A 135 -2.59 16.29 3.60
CA VAL A 135 -2.94 15.87 4.95
C VAL A 135 -1.76 16.17 5.86
N ALA A 136 -2.02 16.87 6.96
CA ALA A 136 -1.05 17.20 8.00
C ALA A 136 -1.38 16.46 9.30
N HIS A 137 -0.41 16.37 10.19
CA HIS A 137 -0.63 15.79 11.52
C HIS A 137 -1.69 16.60 12.30
N PRO A 138 -2.72 15.98 12.90
CA PRO A 138 -3.84 16.70 13.50
C PRO A 138 -3.46 17.52 14.74
N ALA A 139 -2.36 17.16 15.41
CA ALA A 139 -1.86 17.86 16.60
C ALA A 139 -0.85 18.98 16.30
N ILE A 140 -0.41 19.16 15.05
CA ILE A 140 0.60 20.18 14.68
C ILE A 140 -0.11 21.33 13.96
N ALA A 141 -0.37 22.43 14.67
CA ALA A 141 -0.96 23.63 14.09
C ALA A 141 -0.06 24.19 12.97
N ASP A 142 -0.68 24.62 11.85
CA ASP A 142 -0.02 25.12 10.62
C ASP A 142 0.98 24.17 9.94
N GLY A 143 1.05 22.91 10.38
CA GLY A 143 1.98 21.91 9.89
C GLY A 143 3.45 22.27 10.11
N ALA A 144 3.75 23.20 11.01
CA ALA A 144 5.11 23.56 11.38
C ALA A 144 5.32 23.28 12.87
N CYS A 145 6.35 22.49 13.19
CA CYS A 145 6.91 22.51 14.53
C CYS A 145 7.38 23.94 14.85
N ALA A 146 7.12 24.45 16.06
CA ALA A 146 7.66 25.73 16.47
C ALA A 146 9.19 25.69 16.29
N ALA A 147 9.77 26.73 15.68
CA ALA A 147 11.21 26.78 15.37
C ALA A 147 12.13 26.68 16.61
N THR A 148 11.53 26.68 17.79
CA THR A 148 12.19 26.61 19.10
C THR A 148 12.17 25.21 19.72
N CYS A 149 11.58 24.21 19.04
CA CYS A 149 11.62 22.80 19.44
C CYS A 149 13.03 22.23 19.18
N PHE A 150 13.93 22.44 20.15
CA PHE A 150 15.25 21.83 20.35
C PHE A 150 16.10 21.61 19.09
N GLU A 151 17.04 22.53 18.88
CA GLU A 151 18.24 22.25 18.09
C GLU A 151 19.06 21.15 18.84
N TYR A 152 19.60 20.18 18.12
CA TYR A 152 20.30 18.97 18.61
C TYR A 152 21.28 19.17 19.79
N SER A 153 21.89 20.36 19.89
CA SER A 153 22.77 20.76 20.99
C SER A 153 22.04 20.80 22.34
N CYS A 154 20.78 21.21 22.36
CA CYS A 154 20.01 21.43 23.57
C CYS A 154 19.51 20.11 24.19
N ASP A 155 19.13 19.12 23.38
CA ASP A 155 18.68 17.79 23.86
C ASP A 155 19.82 17.01 24.54
N THR A 156 21.01 17.04 23.94
CA THR A 156 22.20 16.38 24.52
C THR A 156 22.54 17.01 25.87
N LEU A 157 22.41 18.32 26.01
CA LEU A 157 22.67 19.04 27.26
C LEU A 157 21.55 18.78 28.29
N PHE A 158 20.28 18.75 27.88
CA PHE A 158 19.18 18.40 28.77
C PHE A 158 19.34 16.99 29.35
N ASN A 159 19.62 15.99 28.50
CA ASN A 159 19.89 14.60 28.91
C ASN A 159 21.20 14.44 29.71
N SER A 160 22.11 15.41 29.61
CA SER A 160 23.32 15.50 30.44
C SER A 160 23.09 16.26 31.75
N GLY A 161 21.84 16.63 32.07
CA GLY A 161 21.44 17.22 33.35
C GLY A 161 21.49 18.74 33.42
N TYR A 162 21.58 19.45 32.30
CA TYR A 162 21.56 20.92 32.29
C TYR A 162 20.14 21.45 32.55
N ALA A 163 20.04 22.47 33.40
CA ALA A 163 18.76 23.07 33.75
C ALA A 163 18.19 23.92 32.60
N CYS A 164 16.86 23.88 32.43
CA CYS A 164 16.13 24.63 31.40
C CYS A 164 16.49 26.12 31.34
N ALA A 165 16.64 26.78 32.49
CA ALA A 165 17.01 28.20 32.55
C ALA A 165 18.39 28.49 31.92
N THR A 166 19.32 27.55 31.98
CA THR A 166 20.65 27.67 31.35
C THR A 166 20.55 27.46 29.84
N LEU A 167 19.71 26.51 29.40
CA LEU A 167 19.46 26.22 28.00
C LEU A 167 18.76 27.39 27.29
N GLU A 168 17.73 27.98 27.93
CA GLU A 168 17.03 29.18 27.46
C GLU A 168 17.95 30.41 27.40
N GLY A 169 18.67 30.69 28.48
CA GLY A 169 19.46 31.92 28.58
C GLY A 169 20.77 31.91 27.79
N THR A 170 21.39 30.74 27.59
CA THR A 170 22.74 30.64 27.01
C THR A 170 22.73 30.16 25.56
N TYR A 171 21.85 29.23 25.24
CA TYR A 171 21.83 28.53 23.96
C TYR A 171 20.58 28.85 23.14
N GLY A 172 19.68 29.69 23.66
CA GLY A 172 18.44 30.08 22.97
C GLY A 172 17.43 28.94 22.82
N CYS A 173 17.58 27.85 23.59
CA CYS A 173 16.67 26.70 23.57
C CYS A 173 15.34 27.10 24.23
N ASP A 174 14.18 26.76 23.68
CA ASP A 174 12.90 27.01 24.36
C ASP A 174 12.48 25.78 25.16
N CYS A 175 12.53 25.89 26.48
CA CYS A 175 12.15 24.81 27.38
C CYS A 175 10.70 24.91 27.86
N SER A 176 9.85 25.71 27.19
CA SER A 176 8.43 25.87 27.50
C SER A 176 7.57 24.61 27.30
N GLY A 177 8.17 23.50 26.86
CA GLY A 177 7.48 22.23 26.62
C GLY A 177 7.00 22.04 25.18
N CYS A 178 7.49 22.85 24.25
CA CYS A 178 7.31 22.62 22.81
C CYS A 178 8.15 21.40 22.38
N SER A 179 7.67 20.20 22.67
CA SER A 179 7.91 19.04 21.81
C SER A 179 6.84 19.07 20.73
N CYS A 180 7.13 18.63 19.52
CA CYS A 180 6.05 18.12 18.66
C CYS A 180 5.61 16.76 19.24
N GLY A 181 5.11 16.79 20.48
CA GLY A 181 4.61 15.64 21.21
C GLY A 181 3.52 15.00 20.38
N ALA A 182 3.84 13.83 19.83
CA ALA A 182 3.13 13.14 18.75
C ALA A 182 3.18 13.85 17.38
N GLY A 183 3.86 13.22 16.41
CA GLY A 183 3.77 13.58 14.99
C GLY A 183 5.08 13.75 14.23
N TYR A 184 6.24 13.59 14.89
CA TYR A 184 7.53 13.55 14.19
C TYR A 184 7.51 12.50 13.08
N LEU A 185 7.97 12.90 11.88
CA LEU A 185 8.02 12.06 10.69
C LEU A 185 6.64 11.58 10.21
N PHE A 186 5.56 12.34 10.44
CA PHE A 186 4.26 12.03 9.86
C PHE A 186 4.34 11.85 8.34
N GLY A 187 3.88 10.71 7.83
CA GLY A 187 4.07 10.34 6.43
C GLY A 187 5.29 9.46 6.20
N TRP A 188 5.94 8.95 7.26
CA TRP A 188 7.03 7.99 7.13
C TRP A 188 6.56 6.72 6.40
N SER A 189 5.40 6.22 6.77
CA SER A 189 4.73 5.11 6.09
C SER A 189 3.28 5.47 5.81
N VAL A 190 2.72 4.99 4.70
CA VAL A 190 1.34 5.27 4.31
C VAL A 190 0.67 4.01 3.78
N ALA A 191 -0.63 3.86 4.05
CA ALA A 191 -1.47 2.81 3.49
C ALA A 191 -2.86 3.36 3.15
N LEU A 192 -3.44 2.89 2.05
CA LEU A 192 -4.80 3.22 1.62
C LEU A 192 -5.67 1.96 1.68
N ALA A 193 -6.85 2.06 2.28
CA ALA A 193 -7.83 0.98 2.34
C ALA A 193 -9.25 1.55 2.21
N GLY A 194 -9.83 1.45 1.01
CA GLY A 194 -11.15 2.01 0.74
C GLY A 194 -11.17 3.52 0.94
N ASP A 195 -11.99 3.99 1.88
CA ASP A 195 -12.13 5.40 2.26
C ASP A 195 -11.15 5.85 3.36
N ARG A 196 -10.19 4.99 3.74
CA ARG A 196 -9.25 5.24 4.83
C ARG A 196 -7.83 5.44 4.34
N LEU A 197 -7.14 6.38 4.98
CA LEU A 197 -5.71 6.62 4.87
C LEU A 197 -5.11 6.38 6.25
N VAL A 198 -4.14 5.48 6.32
CA VAL A 198 -3.35 5.22 7.52
C VAL A 198 -1.97 5.80 7.30
N VAL A 199 -1.51 6.60 8.26
CA VAL A 199 -0.22 7.27 8.18
C VAL A 199 0.60 6.94 9.41
N GLY A 200 1.76 6.34 9.20
CA GLY A 200 2.75 6.15 10.25
C GLY A 200 3.50 7.44 10.55
N ALA A 201 3.68 7.70 11.84
CA ALA A 201 4.58 8.69 12.41
C ALA A 201 5.56 7.95 13.34
N GLY A 202 6.20 6.90 12.80
CA GLY A 202 7.24 6.13 13.47
C GLY A 202 8.61 6.43 12.86
N CYS A 203 9.66 6.30 13.65
CA CYS A 203 11.01 6.50 13.15
C CYS A 203 11.44 5.40 12.15
N PRO A 204 12.34 5.71 11.20
CA PRO A 204 13.02 4.69 10.41
C PRO A 204 13.61 3.59 11.29
N PRO A 205 13.68 2.34 10.82
CA PRO A 205 14.33 1.24 11.54
C PRO A 205 15.86 1.40 11.68
N TRP A 206 16.47 2.33 10.96
CA TRP A 206 17.88 2.71 11.08
C TRP A 206 18.03 4.00 11.86
N TRP A 207 19.12 4.13 12.60
CA TRP A 207 19.39 5.29 13.43
C TRP A 207 19.52 6.57 12.60
N ILE A 208 18.64 7.53 12.84
CA ILE A 208 18.82 8.94 12.49
C ILE A 208 19.07 9.67 13.82
N MET A 209 20.24 10.30 13.95
CA MET A 209 20.71 10.94 15.18
C MET A 209 19.68 11.93 15.74
N GLY A 210 19.17 11.66 16.96
CA GLY A 210 18.52 12.63 17.84
C GLY A 210 17.07 13.03 17.52
N VAL A 211 16.30 12.24 16.74
CA VAL A 211 14.93 12.63 16.32
C VAL A 211 13.85 11.59 16.70
N CYS A 212 14.20 10.51 17.42
CA CYS A 212 13.37 9.29 17.46
C CYS A 212 12.63 8.98 18.77
N ASP A 213 12.80 9.77 19.81
CA ASP A 213 12.26 9.45 21.14
C ASP A 213 10.73 9.63 21.24
N TYR A 214 10.12 10.31 20.25
CA TYR A 214 8.70 10.73 20.27
C TYR A 214 7.83 10.17 19.13
N ALA A 215 8.41 9.38 18.21
CA ALA A 215 7.74 8.87 17.01
C ALA A 215 7.25 7.41 17.23
N ASN A 216 6.02 7.25 17.71
CA ASN A 216 5.39 5.95 18.02
C ASN A 216 3.86 5.95 17.79
N ALA A 217 3.40 6.41 16.62
CA ALA A 217 1.97 6.45 16.31
C ALA A 217 1.66 6.03 14.87
N ALA A 218 0.45 5.52 14.68
CA ALA A 218 -0.17 5.39 13.37
C ALA A 218 -1.52 6.10 13.42
N ILE A 219 -1.78 6.99 12.47
CA ILE A 219 -2.95 7.88 12.49
C ILE A 219 -3.87 7.50 11.34
N VAL A 220 -5.14 7.34 11.65
CA VAL A 220 -6.18 6.94 10.70
C VAL A 220 -7.00 8.17 10.33
N PHE A 221 -7.15 8.39 9.03
CA PHE A 221 -8.03 9.39 8.44
C PHE A 221 -9.09 8.73 7.58
N ARG A 222 -10.18 9.44 7.35
CA ARG A 222 -11.27 9.05 6.45
C ARG A 222 -11.59 10.17 5.48
N THR A 223 -11.86 9.81 4.24
CA THR A 223 -12.41 10.73 3.24
C THR A 223 -13.89 10.43 3.01
N ALA A 224 -14.69 11.47 2.76
CA ALA A 224 -16.09 11.37 2.34
C ALA A 224 -16.31 11.87 0.90
N ASP A 225 -15.26 12.39 0.26
CA ASP A 225 -15.29 13.13 -0.99
C ASP A 225 -14.23 12.62 -1.99
N ASN A 226 -13.94 11.32 -1.94
CA ASN A 226 -12.99 10.62 -2.82
C ASN A 226 -11.58 11.21 -2.78
N GLY A 227 -11.09 11.51 -1.58
CA GLY A 227 -9.72 11.92 -1.30
C GLY A 227 -9.45 13.43 -1.37
N ALA A 228 -10.47 14.26 -1.64
CA ALA A 228 -10.31 15.72 -1.66
C ALA A 228 -10.18 16.33 -0.25
N SER A 229 -10.76 15.68 0.76
CA SER A 229 -10.55 15.99 2.17
C SER A 229 -10.41 14.74 3.03
N TRP A 230 -9.71 14.88 4.15
CA TRP A 230 -9.38 13.81 5.07
C TRP A 230 -9.63 14.25 6.50
N THR A 231 -10.57 13.59 7.18
CA THR A 231 -10.91 13.83 8.58
C THR A 231 -10.14 12.84 9.45
N HIS A 232 -9.49 13.34 10.50
CA HIS A 232 -8.85 12.49 11.52
C HIS A 232 -9.91 11.64 12.23
N LEU A 233 -9.69 10.33 12.27
CA LEU A 233 -10.55 9.39 12.97
C LEU A 233 -9.94 8.95 14.30
N ALA A 234 -8.68 8.52 14.27
CA ALA A 234 -8.05 7.90 15.42
C ALA A 234 -6.53 8.03 15.36
N THR A 235 -5.91 8.02 16.53
CA THR A 235 -4.47 7.84 16.69
C THR A 235 -4.26 6.50 17.39
N LEU A 236 -3.60 5.57 16.71
CA LEU A 236 -3.28 4.24 17.19
C LEU A 236 -1.93 4.30 17.90
N THR A 237 -1.91 3.76 19.13
CA THR A 237 -0.70 3.54 19.92
C THR A 237 -0.76 2.12 20.49
N ALA A 238 0.41 1.51 20.67
CA ALA A 238 0.49 0.21 21.34
C ALA A 238 0.53 0.41 22.86
N ALA A 239 -0.26 -0.39 23.59
CA ALA A 239 -0.39 -0.26 25.04
C ALA A 239 0.92 -0.56 25.80
N ASP A 240 1.79 -1.41 25.23
CA ASP A 240 3.08 -1.82 25.76
C ASP A 240 4.28 -1.26 24.97
N ALA A 241 4.03 -0.32 24.04
CA ALA A 241 5.13 0.33 23.32
C ALA A 241 5.94 1.23 24.26
N GLY A 242 7.18 0.84 24.53
CA GLY A 242 8.16 1.69 25.16
C GLY A 242 8.64 2.83 24.25
N PRO A 243 9.44 3.76 24.79
CA PRO A 243 10.23 4.70 23.98
C PRO A 243 11.07 3.93 22.94
N ASP A 244 11.24 4.51 21.74
CA ASP A 244 12.02 3.94 20.63
C ASP A 244 11.58 2.56 20.09
N THR A 245 10.35 2.09 20.34
CA THR A 245 9.84 0.87 19.66
C THR A 245 9.63 1.07 18.15
N ARG A 246 9.63 2.31 17.69
CA ARG A 246 9.42 2.75 16.30
C ARG A 246 8.10 2.26 15.73
N PHE A 247 7.07 2.28 16.59
CA PHE A 247 5.71 1.98 16.21
C PHE A 247 5.25 2.96 15.12
N GLY A 248 4.73 2.44 14.00
CA GLY A 248 4.35 3.25 12.84
C GLY A 248 5.46 3.41 11.79
N SER A 249 6.60 2.76 11.98
CA SER A 249 7.67 2.68 10.96
C SER A 249 7.21 1.97 9.68
N ALA A 250 6.27 1.03 9.82
CA ALA A 250 5.55 0.39 8.71
C ALA A 250 4.06 0.32 9.04
N VAL A 251 3.20 0.55 8.05
CA VAL A 251 1.75 0.39 8.17
C VAL A 251 1.21 -0.35 6.96
N ALA A 252 0.22 -1.20 7.18
CA ALA A 252 -0.61 -1.79 6.13
C ALA A 252 -2.06 -1.82 6.59
N ALA A 253 -2.99 -1.68 5.65
CA ALA A 253 -4.41 -1.63 5.96
C ALA A 253 -5.21 -2.40 4.91
N ALA A 254 -6.22 -3.14 5.37
CA ALA A 254 -7.16 -3.83 4.51
C ALA A 254 -8.51 -3.94 5.22
N GLY A 255 -9.56 -3.41 4.60
CA GLY A 255 -10.90 -3.39 5.18
C GLY A 255 -10.94 -2.72 6.57
N THR A 256 -11.31 -3.50 7.58
CA THR A 256 -11.41 -3.07 8.99
C THR A 256 -10.10 -3.19 9.77
N VAL A 257 -9.06 -3.78 9.19
CA VAL A 257 -7.81 -4.14 9.88
C VAL A 257 -6.68 -3.21 9.49
N VAL A 258 -5.89 -2.80 10.48
CA VAL A 258 -4.64 -2.06 10.34
C VAL A 258 -3.54 -2.82 11.05
N ALA A 259 -2.45 -3.12 10.34
CA ALA A 259 -1.23 -3.70 10.88
C ALA A 259 -0.16 -2.62 10.98
N VAL A 260 0.48 -2.50 12.15
CA VAL A 260 1.50 -1.48 12.44
C VAL A 260 2.78 -2.14 12.93
N GLY A 261 3.89 -1.90 12.23
CA GLY A 261 5.21 -2.39 12.59
C GLY A 261 5.89 -1.57 13.68
N ALA A 262 6.59 -2.28 14.56
CA ALA A 262 7.44 -1.75 15.64
C ALA A 262 8.74 -2.58 15.70
N PRO A 263 9.66 -2.39 14.75
CA PRO A 263 10.85 -3.23 14.59
C PRO A 263 11.83 -3.16 15.76
N HIS A 264 11.71 -2.13 16.62
CA HIS A 264 12.59 -1.95 17.78
C HIS A 264 11.89 -2.34 19.08
N ASP A 265 10.79 -3.08 19.00
CA ASP A 265 10.15 -3.66 20.18
C ASP A 265 11.03 -4.76 20.82
N ASP A 266 11.28 -4.64 22.12
CA ASP A 266 12.13 -5.58 22.88
C ASP A 266 11.34 -6.75 23.47
N GLY A 267 10.02 -6.81 23.26
CA GLY A 267 9.14 -7.69 24.01
C GLY A 267 9.15 -9.16 23.59
N GLY A 268 9.89 -9.56 22.54
CA GLY A 268 9.75 -10.88 21.90
C GLY A 268 10.93 -11.84 22.03
N GLY A 269 12.17 -11.33 22.02
CA GLY A 269 13.37 -12.18 21.91
C GLY A 269 14.69 -11.50 22.26
N GLY A 270 14.63 -10.32 22.88
CA GLY A 270 15.80 -9.48 23.17
C GLY A 270 15.70 -8.12 22.50
N LEU A 271 16.78 -7.35 22.62
CA LEU A 271 16.88 -5.99 22.09
C LEU A 271 16.52 -5.96 20.60
N GLN A 272 15.55 -5.14 20.21
CA GLN A 272 15.10 -4.93 18.83
C GLN A 272 14.70 -6.23 18.12
N SER A 273 14.09 -7.16 18.88
CA SER A 273 13.49 -8.37 18.32
C SER A 273 12.29 -8.07 17.41
N GLY A 274 11.58 -6.98 17.69
CA GLY A 274 10.53 -6.42 16.85
C GLY A 274 9.14 -7.01 17.10
N ALA A 275 8.11 -6.27 16.70
CA ALA A 275 6.71 -6.66 16.80
C ALA A 275 5.86 -6.07 15.67
N VAL A 276 4.68 -6.66 15.45
CA VAL A 276 3.60 -6.08 14.64
C VAL A 276 2.33 -6.06 15.47
N TYR A 277 1.65 -4.92 15.50
CA TYR A 277 0.41 -4.72 16.24
C TYR A 277 -0.77 -4.68 15.27
N LEU A 278 -1.82 -5.45 15.57
CA LEU A 278 -3.05 -5.43 14.79
C LEU A 278 -4.09 -4.60 15.52
N PHE A 279 -4.71 -3.70 14.77
CA PHE A 279 -5.87 -2.93 15.19
C PHE A 279 -7.04 -3.25 14.29
N ALA A 280 -8.22 -3.42 14.87
CA ALA A 280 -9.45 -3.62 14.12
C ALA A 280 -10.55 -2.68 14.63
N THR A 281 -11.52 -2.44 13.76
CA THR A 281 -12.72 -1.65 14.08
C THR A 281 -13.97 -2.39 13.65
N SER A 282 -14.96 -2.44 14.53
CA SER A 282 -16.27 -3.05 14.28
C SER A 282 -17.39 -2.02 14.10
N ASP A 283 -17.10 -0.74 14.30
CA ASP A 283 -18.05 0.37 14.31
C ASP A 283 -17.74 1.41 13.22
N ASN A 284 -17.19 0.93 12.10
CA ASN A 284 -16.78 1.76 10.97
C ASN A 284 -15.77 2.85 11.37
N GLY A 285 -14.76 2.49 12.17
CA GLY A 285 -13.62 3.33 12.50
C GLY A 285 -13.90 4.41 13.54
N ALA A 286 -15.03 4.36 14.24
CA ALA A 286 -15.28 5.24 15.38
C ALA A 286 -14.44 4.82 16.59
N THR A 287 -14.18 3.52 16.75
CA THR A 287 -13.24 2.97 17.73
C THR A 287 -12.30 1.95 17.07
N TRP A 288 -11.09 1.88 17.62
CA TRP A 288 -10.05 0.95 17.20
C TRP A 288 -9.54 0.18 18.40
N ALA A 289 -9.58 -1.14 18.34
CA ALA A 289 -9.07 -2.02 19.38
C ALA A 289 -7.79 -2.70 18.89
N GLN A 290 -6.75 -2.73 19.75
CA GLN A 290 -5.59 -3.58 19.52
C GLN A 290 -6.00 -5.05 19.71
N THR A 291 -6.14 -5.80 18.62
CA THR A 291 -6.63 -7.19 18.63
C THR A 291 -5.52 -8.21 18.81
N ALA A 292 -4.29 -7.88 18.42
CA ALA A 292 -3.14 -8.78 18.57
C ALA A 292 -1.80 -8.03 18.61
N LYS A 293 -0.80 -8.67 19.22
CA LYS A 293 0.63 -8.37 19.07
C LYS A 293 1.30 -9.62 18.49
N LEU A 294 1.78 -9.53 17.26
CA LEU A 294 2.48 -10.58 16.54
C LEU A 294 3.98 -10.46 16.80
N LYS A 295 4.62 -11.62 16.97
CA LYS A 295 6.07 -11.77 17.20
C LYS A 295 6.54 -13.02 16.45
N ALA A 296 7.80 -13.05 16.03
CA ALA A 296 8.42 -14.27 15.53
C ALA A 296 8.51 -15.33 16.65
N THR A 297 8.31 -16.60 16.31
CA THR A 297 8.37 -17.71 17.28
C THR A 297 9.80 -18.04 17.73
N ASP A 298 10.75 -17.67 16.89
CA ASP A 298 12.19 -17.82 16.97
C ASP A 298 12.88 -16.45 17.10
N ALA A 299 12.12 -15.44 17.53
CA ALA A 299 12.60 -14.07 17.74
C ALA A 299 13.89 -14.05 18.56
N ALA A 300 14.89 -13.35 18.03
CA ALA A 300 16.17 -13.08 18.65
C ALA A 300 16.45 -11.57 18.64
N ALA A 301 17.49 -11.16 19.36
CA ALA A 301 17.91 -9.77 19.37
C ALA A 301 18.36 -9.33 17.97
N TYR A 302 17.95 -8.13 17.58
CA TYR A 302 18.25 -7.46 16.31
C TYR A 302 17.62 -8.06 15.05
N ASP A 303 16.67 -8.98 15.17
CA ASP A 303 15.93 -9.52 14.01
C ASP A 303 15.09 -8.46 13.30
N MET A 304 14.64 -7.44 14.05
CA MET A 304 13.90 -6.28 13.55
C MET A 304 12.58 -6.68 12.87
N PHE A 305 11.89 -7.67 13.45
CA PHE A 305 10.58 -8.12 12.98
C PHE A 305 9.58 -6.96 12.93
N GLY A 306 8.84 -6.84 11.84
CA GLY A 306 7.90 -5.72 11.65
C GLY A 306 8.49 -4.52 10.94
N ILE A 307 9.71 -4.62 10.39
CA ILE A 307 10.32 -3.56 9.59
C ILE A 307 9.54 -3.23 8.30
N SER A 308 8.82 -4.22 7.78
CA SER A 308 7.88 -4.07 6.67
C SER A 308 6.69 -4.96 6.94
N VAL A 309 5.49 -4.51 6.56
CA VAL A 309 4.25 -5.25 6.81
C VAL A 309 3.32 -5.11 5.60
N ALA A 310 2.62 -6.19 5.28
CA ALA A 310 1.54 -6.23 4.30
C ALA A 310 0.37 -7.04 4.88
N THR A 311 -0.86 -6.66 4.53
CA THR A 311 -2.06 -7.40 4.96
C THR A 311 -3.13 -7.37 3.89
N ASP A 312 -3.86 -8.47 3.76
CA ASP A 312 -5.13 -8.55 3.01
C ASP A 312 -6.37 -8.53 3.92
N GLY A 313 -6.15 -8.36 5.24
CA GLY A 313 -7.17 -8.36 6.29
C GLY A 313 -7.28 -9.68 7.03
N ALA A 314 -7.01 -10.81 6.36
CA ALA A 314 -7.02 -12.14 6.98
C ALA A 314 -5.60 -12.71 7.21
N THR A 315 -4.66 -12.29 6.37
CA THR A 315 -3.26 -12.68 6.39
C THR A 315 -2.40 -11.45 6.60
N VAL A 316 -1.45 -11.54 7.53
CA VAL A 316 -0.39 -10.53 7.73
C VAL A 316 0.95 -11.15 7.36
N VAL A 317 1.68 -10.47 6.48
CA VAL A 317 3.05 -10.85 6.07
C VAL A 317 4.00 -9.77 6.57
N THR A 318 5.10 -10.15 7.18
CA THR A 318 6.03 -9.21 7.82
C THR A 318 7.47 -9.65 7.68
N GLY A 319 8.37 -8.70 7.44
CA GLY A 319 9.81 -8.95 7.33
C GLY A 319 10.55 -8.80 8.66
N ALA A 320 11.66 -9.52 8.77
CA ALA A 320 12.67 -9.40 9.82
C ALA A 320 14.05 -9.48 9.15
N TYR A 321 14.62 -8.33 8.74
CA TYR A 321 15.81 -8.33 7.88
C TYR A 321 17.09 -8.74 8.61
N GLY A 322 17.12 -8.57 9.94
CA GLY A 322 18.29 -8.88 10.76
C GLY A 322 18.35 -10.36 11.16
N ASP A 323 17.30 -11.11 10.88
CA ASP A 323 17.19 -12.53 11.23
C ASP A 323 18.32 -13.34 10.59
N GLY A 324 19.09 -14.02 11.45
CA GLY A 324 20.20 -14.89 11.07
C GLY A 324 19.96 -16.36 11.42
N ASN A 325 18.79 -16.69 11.94
CA ASN A 325 18.42 -18.05 12.25
C ASN A 325 17.91 -18.69 10.97
N ALA A 326 18.38 -19.88 10.65
CA ALA A 326 17.74 -20.65 9.60
C ALA A 326 16.30 -20.91 10.02
N GLY A 327 15.35 -20.65 9.12
CA GLY A 327 13.94 -20.83 9.38
C GLY A 327 13.60 -22.24 9.89
N SER A 328 12.33 -22.45 10.20
CA SER A 328 11.77 -23.70 10.72
C SER A 328 11.94 -24.96 9.84
N ASP A 329 12.74 -24.92 8.77
CA ASP A 329 13.14 -26.05 7.93
C ASP A 329 14.28 -26.91 8.52
N GLY A 330 14.80 -26.52 9.69
CA GLY A 330 15.76 -27.32 10.46
C GLY A 330 17.17 -27.35 9.88
N GLN A 331 17.48 -26.51 8.91
CA GLN A 331 18.83 -26.40 8.37
C GLN A 331 19.64 -25.38 9.18
N ASN A 332 20.13 -25.75 10.36
CA ASN A 332 20.99 -24.93 11.23
C ASN A 332 22.25 -24.40 10.50
N ASN A 333 22.08 -23.41 9.63
CA ASN A 333 23.15 -22.75 8.91
C ASN A 333 23.19 -21.31 9.44
N PRO A 334 24.18 -20.96 10.28
CA PRO A 334 24.38 -19.58 10.72
C PRO A 334 24.95 -18.77 9.55
N VAL A 335 24.11 -18.54 8.55
CA VAL A 335 24.34 -17.54 7.52
C VAL A 335 23.86 -16.23 8.12
N GLY A 336 24.79 -15.40 8.61
CA GLY A 336 24.44 -14.19 9.36
C GLY A 336 23.42 -13.31 8.64
N ALA A 337 22.50 -12.68 9.40
CA ALA A 337 21.49 -11.70 8.97
C ALA A 337 21.01 -11.84 7.51
N VAL A 338 20.60 -13.05 7.11
CA VAL A 338 20.05 -13.31 5.76
C VAL A 338 18.62 -12.81 5.62
N GLY A 339 17.98 -12.50 6.75
CA GLY A 339 16.62 -12.04 6.87
C GLY A 339 15.59 -13.16 6.74
N ALA A 340 14.41 -12.93 7.30
CA ALA A 340 13.27 -13.82 7.23
C ALA A 340 11.97 -13.05 6.92
N VAL A 341 10.97 -13.78 6.46
CA VAL A 341 9.59 -13.29 6.26
C VAL A 341 8.63 -14.24 6.95
N TYR A 342 7.75 -13.66 7.76
CA TYR A 342 6.80 -14.38 8.57
C TYR A 342 5.38 -14.15 8.05
N VAL A 343 4.57 -15.21 8.08
CA VAL A 343 3.17 -15.17 7.63
C VAL A 343 2.27 -15.58 8.79
N PHE A 344 1.35 -14.71 9.15
CA PHE A 344 0.32 -14.94 10.16
C PHE A 344 -1.02 -14.99 9.48
N ARG A 345 -1.82 -16.00 9.80
CA ARG A 345 -3.23 -16.09 9.37
C ARG A 345 -4.12 -16.09 10.59
N ALA A 346 -5.25 -15.39 10.51
CA ALA A 346 -6.31 -15.54 11.49
C ALA A 346 -6.80 -17.00 11.49
N SER A 347 -6.70 -17.70 12.62
CA SER A 347 -7.26 -19.03 12.79
C SER A 347 -8.79 -18.92 12.85
N ASP A 348 -9.44 -19.44 11.80
CA ASP A 348 -10.82 -19.91 11.76
C ASP A 348 -11.92 -18.84 11.85
N GLY A 349 -12.14 -18.12 10.74
CA GLY A 349 -13.46 -17.55 10.40
C GLY A 349 -14.00 -16.39 11.24
N ALA A 350 -13.32 -16.00 12.32
CA ALA A 350 -13.53 -14.71 12.95
C ALA A 350 -12.90 -13.65 12.04
N GLN A 351 -13.73 -13.01 11.22
CA GLN A 351 -13.40 -11.68 10.72
C GLN A 351 -13.08 -10.81 11.93
N LEU A 352 -11.90 -10.18 11.90
CA LEU A 352 -11.52 -9.12 12.82
C LEU A 352 -12.40 -7.89 12.60
#